data_AF-A0A3Q4I315-F1
#
_entry.id   AF-A0A3Q4I315-F1
#
_cell.length_a   1.000
_cell.length_b   1.000
_cell.length_c   1.000
_cell.angle_alpha   90.00
_cell.angle_beta   90.00
_cell.angle_gamma   90.00
#
_symmetry.space_group_name_H-M   'P 1'
#
loop_
_entity.id
_entity.type
_entity.pdbx_description
1 polymer ?
#
loop_
_entity_poly.entity_id
_entity_poly.type
_entity_poly.pdbx_seq_one_letter_code
_entity_poly.pdbx_strand_id
1 'polypeptide(L)'
;KEPPKRRPAEREVTQTGSFNIPRLNPLHPPFVHKRTVSLETPDVHQHNHQRTLIMQRKEHYRYHQVWRKPFYGTSSEREEYRKELREQLKRQIEEKCAAIKLQLANKIKEAETLQEADRLDLASEREQRIQHSKAMAVYRDENKRLMEQSWRDRALTRSQEALNERELLRLNPINWSGTLK
;
A
#
# COMPACT_ATOMS: atom_id res chain seq x y z
N LYS A 1 -34.73 -15.16 24.00
CA LYS A 1 -34.14 -16.47 24.36
C LYS A 1 -33.18 -16.24 25.52
N GLU A 2 -33.70 -16.24 26.74
CA GLU A 2 -32.90 -16.26 27.97
C GLU A 2 -32.79 -17.72 28.46
N PRO A 3 -31.63 -18.16 28.96
CA PRO A 3 -31.48 -19.52 29.47
C PRO A 3 -32.08 -19.66 30.88
N PRO A 4 -32.67 -20.83 31.21
CA PRO A 4 -33.37 -21.03 32.48
C PRO A 4 -32.42 -21.11 33.69
N LYS A 5 -32.84 -20.47 34.79
CA LYS A 5 -32.21 -20.50 36.12
C LYS A 5 -32.08 -21.94 36.64
N ARG A 6 -30.85 -22.40 36.85
CA ARG A 6 -30.56 -23.70 37.50
C ARG A 6 -30.86 -23.60 39.00
N ARG A 7 -31.77 -24.45 39.49
CA ARG A 7 -31.98 -24.70 40.93
C ARG A 7 -30.73 -25.40 41.50
N PRO A 8 -30.26 -25.07 42.70
CA PRO A 8 -29.15 -25.77 43.33
C PRO A 8 -29.60 -27.18 43.77
N ALA A 9 -28.75 -28.17 43.48
CA ALA A 9 -28.95 -29.58 43.79
C ALA A 9 -29.04 -29.83 45.29
N GLU A 10 -30.10 -30.50 45.71
CA GLU A 10 -30.25 -31.09 47.04
C GLU A 10 -29.17 -32.16 47.21
N ARG A 11 -28.22 -31.92 48.12
CA ARG A 11 -27.26 -32.94 48.56
C ARG A 11 -27.85 -33.61 49.78
N GLU A 12 -28.41 -34.79 49.58
CA GLU A 12 -28.65 -35.74 50.66
C GLU A 12 -27.30 -36.14 51.27
N VAL A 13 -27.11 -35.82 52.55
CA VAL A 13 -25.96 -36.27 53.33
C VAL A 13 -26.46 -37.37 54.25
N THR A 14 -26.29 -38.62 53.82
CA THR A 14 -26.48 -39.81 54.66
C THR A 14 -25.41 -39.82 55.75
N GLN A 15 -25.88 -39.67 56.99
CA GLN A 15 -25.11 -39.77 58.21
C GLN A 15 -24.84 -41.25 58.51
N THR A 16 -23.63 -41.72 58.26
CA THR A 16 -23.10 -42.96 58.84
C THR A 16 -21.81 -42.64 59.59
N GLY A 17 -21.78 -43.04 60.86
CA GLY A 17 -20.78 -42.63 61.83
C GLY A 17 -19.38 -43.16 61.53
N SER A 18 -18.44 -42.23 61.49
CA SER A 18 -17.12 -42.43 62.08
C SER A 18 -16.73 -41.12 62.78
N PHE A 19 -16.57 -41.15 64.11
CA PHE A 19 -16.10 -39.99 64.87
C PHE A 19 -14.59 -39.85 64.69
N ASN A 20 -14.17 -39.35 63.52
CA ASN A 20 -12.84 -38.77 63.36
C ASN A 20 -12.97 -37.25 63.56
N ILE A 21 -12.56 -36.76 64.73
CA ILE A 21 -12.42 -35.31 64.96
C ILE A 21 -11.34 -34.81 63.99
N PRO A 22 -11.67 -33.94 63.01
CA PRO A 22 -10.65 -33.40 62.13
C PRO A 22 -9.66 -32.58 62.96
N ARG A 23 -8.35 -32.83 62.78
CA ARG A 23 -7.29 -32.08 63.47
C ARG A 23 -7.46 -30.58 63.17
N LEU A 24 -7.92 -29.83 64.15
CA LEU A 24 -8.05 -28.38 64.08
C LEU A 24 -6.65 -27.77 63.90
N ASN A 25 -6.38 -27.10 62.78
CA ASN A 25 -5.11 -26.41 62.57
C ASN A 25 -5.10 -25.12 63.43
N PRO A 26 -4.29 -25.04 64.50
CA PRO A 26 -4.30 -23.89 65.42
C PRO A 26 -3.76 -22.60 64.78
N LEU A 27 -3.11 -22.69 63.61
CA LEU A 27 -2.58 -21.55 62.87
C LEU A 27 -3.56 -21.04 61.79
N HIS A 28 -4.72 -21.66 61.62
CA HIS A 28 -5.70 -21.19 60.64
C HIS A 28 -6.52 -20.04 61.24
N PRO A 29 -6.57 -18.86 60.61
CA PRO A 29 -7.36 -17.75 61.13
C PRO A 29 -8.83 -18.18 61.28
N PRO A 30 -9.46 -17.83 62.40
CA PRO A 30 -10.76 -18.38 62.74
C PRO A 30 -11.82 -17.92 61.72
N PHE A 31 -12.69 -18.84 61.28
CA PHE A 31 -13.83 -18.57 60.38
C PHE A 31 -14.95 -17.74 61.02
N VAL A 32 -14.64 -16.94 62.05
CA VAL A 32 -15.59 -15.97 62.58
C VAL A 32 -15.78 -14.89 61.53
N HIS A 33 -17.02 -14.72 61.11
CA HIS A 33 -17.42 -13.57 60.31
C HIS A 33 -17.03 -12.31 61.10
N LYS A 34 -15.99 -11.61 60.64
CA LYS A 34 -15.59 -10.34 61.24
C LYS A 34 -16.80 -9.41 61.11
N ARG A 35 -17.36 -8.98 62.25
CA ARG A 35 -18.37 -7.91 62.23
C ARG A 35 -17.66 -6.66 61.74
N THR A 36 -17.96 -6.24 60.51
CA THR A 36 -17.67 -4.89 60.05
C THR A 36 -18.55 -3.95 60.85
N VAL A 37 -17.98 -3.35 61.90
CA VAL A 37 -18.62 -2.30 62.67
C VAL A 37 -18.23 -0.98 62.04
N SER A 38 -19.20 -0.24 61.52
CA SER A 38 -19.00 1.15 61.11
C SER A 38 -18.74 1.98 62.37
N LEU A 39 -17.57 2.62 62.45
CA LEU A 39 -17.26 3.59 63.50
C LEU A 39 -17.89 4.97 63.23
N GLU A 40 -18.56 5.11 62.09
CA GLU A 40 -19.23 6.33 61.66
C GLU A 40 -20.50 6.57 62.48
N THR A 41 -20.68 7.81 62.93
CA THR A 41 -21.97 8.26 63.48
C THR A 41 -23.05 8.25 62.39
N PRO A 42 -24.33 7.98 62.74
CA PRO A 42 -25.43 7.90 61.77
C PRO A 42 -25.52 9.09 60.80
N ASP A 43 -25.30 10.31 61.29
CA ASP A 43 -25.36 11.54 60.46
C ASP A 43 -24.28 11.57 59.37
N VAL A 44 -23.05 11.15 59.73
CA VAL A 44 -21.91 11.06 58.79
C VAL A 44 -22.17 9.98 57.76
N HIS A 45 -22.70 8.84 58.19
CA HIS A 45 -23.08 7.76 57.29
C HIS A 45 -24.16 8.21 56.29
N GLN A 46 -25.20 8.90 56.76
CA GLN A 46 -26.26 9.46 55.91
C GLN A 46 -25.71 10.49 54.92
N HIS A 47 -24.84 11.39 55.37
CA HIS A 47 -24.19 12.38 54.50
C HIS A 47 -23.36 11.70 53.40
N ASN A 48 -22.53 10.72 53.74
CA ASN A 48 -21.70 9.96 52.80
C ASN A 48 -22.55 9.19 51.79
N HIS A 49 -23.66 8.59 52.25
CA HIS A 49 -24.62 7.91 51.39
C HIS A 49 -25.26 8.87 50.38
N GLN A 50 -25.75 10.02 50.84
CA GLN A 50 -26.33 11.05 49.97
C GLN A 50 -25.31 11.57 48.95
N ARG A 51 -24.07 11.83 49.37
CA ARG A 51 -22.98 12.27 48.49
C ARG A 51 -22.70 11.23 47.40
N THR A 52 -22.67 9.95 47.76
CA THR A 52 -22.45 8.85 46.81
C THR A 52 -23.56 8.80 45.77
N LEU A 53 -24.82 8.89 46.18
CA LEU A 53 -25.96 8.92 45.26
C LEU A 53 -25.92 10.12 44.31
N ILE A 54 -25.55 11.30 44.82
CA ILE A 54 -25.41 12.51 43.99
C ILE A 54 -24.30 12.32 42.95
N MET A 55 -23.15 11.77 43.33
CA MET A 55 -22.05 11.50 42.40
C MET A 55 -22.45 10.48 41.33
N GLN A 56 -23.11 9.38 41.71
CA GLN A 56 -23.61 8.38 40.77
C GLN A 56 -24.60 8.99 39.77
N ARG A 57 -25.54 9.81 40.24
CA ARG A 57 -26.49 10.51 39.38
C ARG A 57 -25.78 11.46 38.41
N LYS A 58 -24.83 12.26 38.89
CA LYS A 58 -24.06 13.19 38.05
C LYS A 58 -23.30 12.45 36.96
N GLU A 59 -22.67 11.33 37.31
CA GLU A 59 -21.92 10.53 36.35
C GLU A 59 -22.83 9.89 35.31
N HIS A 60 -23.97 9.35 35.74
CA HIS A 60 -25.00 8.84 34.83
C HIS A 60 -25.46 9.94 33.85
N TYR A 61 -25.74 11.16 34.35
CA TYR A 61 -26.11 12.28 33.49
C TYR A 61 -25.01 12.66 32.50
N ARG A 62 -23.74 12.69 32.93
CA ARG A 62 -22.58 13.00 32.08
C ARG A 62 -22.43 11.98 30.96
N TYR A 63 -22.40 10.70 31.31
CA TYR A 63 -22.24 9.61 30.34
C TYR A 63 -23.38 9.59 29.31
N HIS A 64 -24.60 9.88 29.75
CA HIS A 64 -25.77 9.80 28.89
C HIS A 64 -26.17 11.12 28.20
N GLN A 65 -25.42 12.20 28.40
CA GLN A 65 -25.77 13.53 27.90
C GLN A 65 -25.95 13.58 26.37
N VAL A 66 -25.14 12.83 25.62
CA VAL A 66 -25.11 12.89 24.15
C VAL A 66 -26.34 12.23 23.51
N TRP A 67 -26.65 10.98 23.90
CA TRP A 67 -27.78 10.24 23.32
C TRP A 67 -29.11 10.55 24.00
N ARG A 68 -29.10 11.29 25.12
CA ARG A 68 -30.33 11.81 25.73
C ARG A 68 -31.01 12.87 24.85
N LYS A 69 -30.24 13.79 24.25
CA LYS A 69 -30.78 14.95 23.51
C LYS A 69 -31.78 14.58 22.41
N PRO A 70 -31.55 13.55 21.57
CA PRO A 70 -32.48 13.19 20.50
C PRO A 70 -33.82 12.62 21.01
N PHE A 71 -33.82 11.90 22.13
CA PHE A 71 -34.99 11.12 22.60
C PHE A 71 -35.70 11.75 23.81
N TYR A 72 -34.94 12.30 24.76
CA TYR A 72 -35.43 12.80 26.05
C TYR A 72 -35.03 14.25 26.34
N GLY A 73 -34.56 14.97 25.31
CA GLY A 73 -34.31 16.40 25.37
C GLY A 73 -35.59 17.23 25.24
N THR A 74 -35.49 18.51 25.56
CA THR A 74 -36.52 19.50 25.26
C THR A 74 -36.76 19.62 23.75
N SER A 75 -37.86 20.28 23.36
CA SER A 75 -38.16 20.50 21.93
C SER A 75 -37.02 21.22 21.20
N SER A 76 -36.40 22.22 21.85
CA SER A 76 -35.26 22.97 21.30
C SER A 76 -34.04 22.07 21.08
N GLU A 77 -33.63 21.33 22.10
CA GLU A 77 -32.45 20.45 22.05
C GLU A 77 -32.58 19.38 20.96
N ARG A 78 -33.80 18.84 20.76
CA ARG A 78 -34.07 17.88 19.69
C ARG A 78 -33.91 18.51 18.30
N GLU A 79 -34.38 19.75 18.12
CA GLU A 79 -34.23 20.44 16.83
C GLU A 79 -32.78 20.84 16.56
N GLU A 80 -32.05 21.30 17.58
CA GLU A 80 -30.61 21.58 17.48
C GLU A 80 -29.83 20.35 17.05
N TYR A 81 -30.10 19.18 17.65
CA TYR A 81 -29.49 17.92 17.25
C TYR A 81 -29.80 17.56 15.79
N ARG A 82 -31.06 17.68 15.37
CA ARG A 82 -31.44 17.43 13.96
C ARG A 82 -30.75 18.39 13.00
N LYS A 83 -30.62 19.66 13.38
CA LYS A 83 -29.91 20.67 12.60
C LYS A 83 -28.42 20.33 12.47
N GLU A 84 -27.77 20.00 13.58
CA GLU A 84 -26.37 19.60 13.60
C GLU A 84 -26.11 18.36 12.73
N LEU A 85 -26.97 17.35 12.84
CA LEU A 85 -26.89 16.14 12.01
C LEU A 85 -26.99 16.46 10.51
N ARG A 86 -27.95 17.31 10.11
CA ARG A 86 -28.07 17.77 8.72
C ARG A 86 -26.82 18.52 8.26
N GLU A 87 -26.25 19.36 9.11
CA GLU A 87 -25.05 20.14 8.80
C GLU A 87 -23.79 19.28 8.67
N GLN A 88 -23.65 18.27 9.53
CA GLN A 88 -22.58 17.28 9.41
C GLN A 88 -22.73 16.48 8.11
N LEU A 89 -23.95 16.06 7.76
CA LEU A 89 -24.18 15.32 6.52
C LEU A 89 -23.87 16.17 5.28
N LYS A 90 -24.25 17.45 5.26
CA LYS A 90 -23.89 18.39 4.19
C LYS A 90 -22.38 18.51 4.02
N ARG A 91 -21.66 18.74 5.12
CA ARG A 91 -20.19 18.80 5.12
C ARG A 91 -19.56 17.52 4.58
N GLN A 92 -20.05 16.36 5.01
CA GLN A 92 -19.57 15.07 4.48
C GLN A 92 -19.79 14.92 2.97
N ILE A 93 -20.96 15.34 2.48
CA ILE A 93 -21.26 15.32 1.03
C ILE A 93 -20.31 16.26 0.28
N GLU A 94 -20.13 17.49 0.76
CA GLU A 94 -19.25 18.48 0.15
C GLU A 94 -17.78 18.01 0.10
N GLU A 95 -17.27 17.49 1.21
CA GLU A 95 -15.93 16.91 1.31
C GLU A 95 -15.74 15.75 0.34
N LYS A 96 -16.71 14.83 0.27
CA LYS A 96 -16.66 13.70 -0.66
C LYS A 96 -16.70 14.16 -2.12
N CYS A 97 -17.56 15.12 -2.46
CA CYS A 97 -17.59 15.70 -3.79
C CYS A 97 -16.27 16.39 -4.16
N ALA A 98 -15.67 17.16 -3.24
CA ALA A 98 -14.38 17.80 -3.45
C ALA A 98 -13.27 16.77 -3.66
N ALA A 99 -13.24 15.70 -2.85
CA ALA A 99 -12.26 14.63 -2.99
C ALA A 99 -12.36 13.93 -4.36
N ILE A 100 -13.58 13.62 -4.82
CA ILE A 100 -13.79 12.99 -6.13
C ILE A 100 -13.34 13.92 -7.26
N LYS A 101 -13.68 15.21 -7.20
CA LYS A 101 -13.23 16.20 -8.19
C LYS A 101 -11.71 16.30 -8.26
N LEU A 102 -11.05 16.33 -7.09
CA LEU A 102 -9.59 16.37 -7.02
C LEU A 102 -8.96 15.10 -7.59
N GLN A 103 -9.50 13.92 -7.25
CA GLN A 103 -9.04 12.65 -7.80
C GLN A 103 -9.18 12.61 -9.33
N LEU A 104 -10.29 13.09 -9.87
CA LEU A 104 -10.50 13.17 -11.32
C LEU A 104 -9.50 14.12 -11.98
N ALA A 105 -9.30 15.31 -11.41
CA ALA A 105 -8.33 16.28 -11.93
C ALA A 105 -6.90 15.72 -11.95
N ASN A 106 -6.51 14.99 -10.90
CA ASN A 106 -5.20 14.33 -10.85
C ASN A 106 -5.07 13.26 -11.92
N LYS A 107 -6.09 12.41 -12.12
CA LYS A 107 -6.09 11.39 -13.17
C LYS A 107 -6.00 11.98 -14.57
N ILE A 108 -6.68 13.11 -14.82
CA ILE A 108 -6.58 13.82 -16.10
C ILE A 108 -5.15 14.31 -16.32
N LYS A 109 -4.56 14.96 -15.31
CA LYS A 109 -3.18 15.43 -15.38
C LYS A 109 -2.18 14.29 -15.61
N GLU A 110 -2.34 13.17 -14.91
CA GLU A 110 -1.52 11.96 -15.11
C GLU A 110 -1.67 11.43 -16.54
N ALA A 111 -2.90 11.35 -17.05
CA ALA A 111 -3.15 10.91 -18.43
C ALA A 111 -2.51 11.84 -19.47
N GLU A 112 -2.60 13.17 -19.29
CA GLU A 112 -1.93 14.15 -20.15
C GLU A 112 -0.41 13.97 -20.14
N THR A 113 0.18 13.74 -18.96
CA THR A 113 1.63 13.49 -18.87
C THR A 113 2.06 12.22 -19.58
N LEU A 114 1.28 11.15 -19.48
CA LEU A 114 1.56 9.89 -20.18
C LEU A 114 1.41 10.04 -21.70
N GLN A 115 0.39 10.79 -22.14
CA GLN A 115 0.17 11.04 -23.56
C GLN A 115 1.31 11.85 -24.19
N GLU A 116 1.81 12.86 -23.48
CA GLU A 116 2.96 13.64 -23.98
C GLU A 116 4.25 12.81 -23.97
N ALA A 117 4.46 11.96 -22.96
CA ALA A 117 5.59 11.04 -22.94
C ALA A 117 5.57 10.07 -24.14
N ASP A 118 4.42 9.43 -24.39
CA ASP A 118 4.24 8.52 -25.53
C ASP A 118 4.49 9.23 -26.87
N ARG A 119 3.98 10.46 -27.01
CA ARG A 119 4.23 11.29 -28.19
C ARG A 119 5.73 11.55 -28.40
N LEU A 120 6.47 11.86 -27.33
CA LEU A 120 7.92 12.10 -27.40
C LEU A 120 8.69 10.83 -27.75
N ASP A 121 8.30 9.68 -27.19
CA ASP A 121 8.91 8.39 -27.48
C ASP A 121 8.71 8.01 -28.96
N LEU A 122 7.49 8.15 -29.49
CA LEU A 122 7.21 7.93 -30.92
C LEU A 122 8.02 8.86 -31.83
N ALA A 123 8.18 10.12 -31.44
CA ALA A 123 9.00 11.08 -32.19
C ALA A 123 10.49 10.69 -32.16
N SER A 124 10.99 10.27 -31.00
CA SER A 124 12.36 9.78 -30.81
C SER A 124 12.63 8.53 -31.63
N GLU A 125 11.75 7.52 -31.58
CA GLU A 125 11.85 6.31 -32.39
C GLU A 125 11.88 6.62 -33.88
N ARG A 126 11.01 7.53 -34.34
CA ARG A 126 10.98 7.95 -35.74
C ARG A 126 12.31 8.56 -36.15
N GLU A 127 12.86 9.45 -35.33
CA GLU A 127 14.14 10.08 -35.61
C GLU A 127 15.28 9.04 -35.62
N GLN A 128 15.31 8.13 -34.66
CA GLN A 128 16.30 7.05 -34.62
C GLN A 128 16.24 6.17 -35.88
N ARG A 129 15.04 5.82 -36.37
CA ARG A 129 14.88 5.06 -37.62
C ARG A 129 15.42 5.83 -38.82
N ILE A 130 15.16 7.14 -38.89
CA ILE A 130 15.68 8.00 -39.96
C ILE A 130 17.20 8.06 -39.90
N GLN A 131 17.78 8.29 -38.72
CA GLN A 131 19.23 8.38 -38.52
C GLN A 131 19.91 7.05 -38.86
N HIS A 132 19.34 5.93 -38.41
CA HIS A 132 19.84 4.60 -38.76
C HIS A 132 19.80 4.37 -40.28
N SER A 133 18.68 4.70 -40.93
CA SER A 133 18.55 4.57 -42.39
C SER A 133 19.57 5.42 -43.14
N LYS A 134 19.78 6.67 -42.72
CA LYS A 134 20.82 7.57 -43.26
C LYS A 134 22.22 6.97 -43.10
N ALA A 135 22.55 6.49 -41.89
CA ALA A 135 23.85 5.87 -41.63
C ALA A 135 24.06 4.63 -42.54
N MET A 136 23.04 3.78 -42.68
CA MET A 136 23.11 2.60 -43.56
C MET A 136 23.26 2.98 -45.05
N ALA A 137 22.63 4.07 -45.49
CA ALA A 137 22.83 4.58 -46.84
C ALA A 137 24.27 5.03 -47.07
N VAL A 138 24.86 5.78 -46.12
CA VAL A 138 26.27 6.21 -46.18
C VAL A 138 27.21 5.01 -46.27
N TYR A 139 27.03 3.99 -45.43
CA TYR A 139 27.86 2.78 -45.49
C TYR A 139 27.72 2.04 -46.82
N ARG A 140 26.50 1.96 -47.36
CA ARG A 140 26.25 1.33 -48.66
C ARG A 140 27.01 2.05 -49.77
N ASP A 141 26.92 3.38 -49.80
CA ASP A 141 27.54 4.19 -50.84
C ASP A 141 29.06 4.14 -50.75
N GLU A 142 29.63 4.19 -49.54
CA GLU A 142 31.08 4.07 -49.33
C GLU A 142 31.59 2.68 -49.70
N ASN A 143 30.86 1.61 -49.35
CA ASN A 143 31.21 0.26 -49.77
C ASN A 143 31.19 0.12 -51.30
N LYS A 144 30.20 0.74 -51.97
CA LYS A 144 30.16 0.78 -53.44
C LYS A 144 31.37 1.51 -54.00
N ARG A 145 31.71 2.68 -53.45
CA ARG A 145 32.88 3.47 -53.85
C ARG A 145 34.17 2.66 -53.74
N LEU A 146 34.37 1.97 -52.62
CA LEU A 146 35.54 1.11 -52.37
C LEU A 146 35.60 -0.08 -53.33
N MET A 147 34.47 -0.73 -53.61
CA MET A 147 34.43 -1.83 -54.58
C MET A 147 34.79 -1.35 -55.99
N GLU A 148 34.22 -0.23 -56.42
CA GLU A 148 34.54 0.34 -57.74
C GLU A 148 36.01 0.77 -57.84
N GLN A 149 36.56 1.38 -56.79
CA GLN A 149 37.98 1.72 -56.72
C GLN A 149 38.84 0.47 -56.83
N SER A 150 38.56 -0.55 -56.01
CA SER A 150 39.27 -1.83 -56.04
C SER A 150 39.20 -2.50 -57.42
N TRP A 151 38.07 -2.36 -58.13
CA TRP A 151 37.91 -2.90 -59.47
C TRP A 151 38.77 -2.16 -60.50
N ARG A 152 38.81 -0.82 -60.43
CA ARG A 152 39.69 0.02 -61.26
C ARG A 152 41.16 -0.29 -61.02
N ASP A 153 41.57 -0.41 -59.76
CA ASP A 153 42.95 -0.72 -59.38
C ASP A 153 43.38 -2.08 -59.91
N ARG A 154 42.55 -3.13 -59.73
CA ARG A 154 42.84 -4.46 -60.29
C ARG A 154 42.90 -4.45 -61.82
N ALA A 155 42.06 -3.67 -62.49
CA ALA A 155 42.11 -3.55 -63.94
C ALA A 155 43.42 -2.88 -64.40
N LEU A 156 43.87 -1.85 -63.69
CA LEU A 156 45.15 -1.18 -63.94
C LEU A 156 46.33 -2.14 -63.70
N THR A 157 46.35 -2.85 -62.57
CA THR A 157 47.39 -3.85 -62.26
C THR A 157 47.48 -4.91 -63.35
N ARG A 158 46.36 -5.49 -63.79
CA ARG A 158 46.35 -6.47 -64.89
C ARG A 158 46.87 -5.89 -66.20
N SER A 159 46.53 -4.64 -66.51
CA SER A 159 47.05 -3.97 -67.71
C SER A 159 48.57 -3.79 -67.64
N GLN A 160 49.09 -3.40 -66.47
CA GLN A 160 50.52 -3.23 -66.25
C GLN A 160 51.26 -4.56 -66.30
N GLU A 161 50.72 -5.61 -65.67
CA GLU A 161 51.24 -6.98 -65.72
C GLU A 161 51.33 -7.47 -67.18
N ALA A 162 50.26 -7.29 -67.97
CA ALA A 162 50.25 -7.67 -69.37
C ALA A 162 51.30 -6.90 -70.22
N LEU A 163 51.57 -5.63 -69.90
CA LEU A 163 52.65 -4.88 -70.56
C LEU A 163 54.02 -5.42 -70.15
N ASN A 164 54.24 -5.64 -68.86
CA ASN A 164 55.50 -6.19 -68.34
C ASN A 164 55.77 -7.59 -68.92
N GLU A 165 54.76 -8.46 -69.01
CA GLU A 165 54.87 -9.79 -69.63
C GLU A 165 55.29 -9.69 -71.11
N ARG A 166 54.69 -8.76 -71.87
CA ARG A 166 55.09 -8.49 -73.26
C ARG A 166 56.54 -8.04 -73.37
N GLU A 167 57.00 -7.18 -72.47
CA GLU A 167 58.39 -6.73 -72.42
C GLU A 167 59.35 -7.88 -72.09
N LEU A 168 59.02 -8.71 -71.10
CA LEU A 168 59.81 -9.89 -70.73
C LEU A 168 59.89 -10.91 -71.88
N LEU A 169 58.78 -11.17 -72.56
CA LEU A 169 58.74 -12.02 -73.76
C LEU A 169 59.63 -11.48 -74.89
N ARG A 170 59.72 -10.16 -75.05
CA ARG A 170 60.62 -9.53 -76.03
C ARG A 170 62.10 -9.75 -75.68
N LEU A 171 62.46 -9.73 -74.40
CA LEU A 171 63.84 -9.89 -73.94
C LEU A 171 64.28 -11.36 -73.83
N ASN A 172 63.40 -12.25 -73.36
CA ASN A 172 63.67 -13.68 -73.19
C ASN A 172 62.46 -14.53 -73.63
N PRO A 173 62.28 -14.76 -74.94
CA PRO A 173 61.07 -15.41 -75.47
C PRO A 173 60.92 -16.88 -75.08
N ILE A 174 62.01 -17.57 -74.73
CA ILE A 174 62.02 -19.01 -74.44
C ILE A 174 61.81 -19.30 -72.94
N ASN A 175 62.33 -18.45 -72.06
CA ASN A 175 62.22 -18.60 -70.60
C ASN A 175 61.74 -17.31 -69.92
N TRP A 176 60.67 -16.72 -70.45
CA TRP A 176 60.13 -15.44 -69.99
C TRP A 176 59.63 -15.49 -68.53
N SER A 177 59.23 -16.67 -68.04
CA SER A 177 58.82 -16.91 -66.64
C SER A 177 60.00 -17.20 -65.69
N GLY A 178 61.24 -17.30 -66.20
CA GLY A 178 62.45 -17.56 -65.42
C GLY A 178 62.45 -18.91 -64.67
N THR A 179 61.58 -19.84 -65.06
CA THR A 179 61.35 -21.11 -64.37
C THR A 179 62.11 -22.30 -64.97
N LEU A 180 62.65 -22.18 -66.19
CA LEU A 180 63.60 -23.15 -66.72
C LEU A 180 64.98 -22.88 -66.09
N LYS A 181 65.54 -23.87 -65.38
CA LYS A 181 66.93 -23.89 -64.92
C LYS A 181 67.84 -24.43 -66.01
#